data_AF-A0AB39VD59-F1
#
_entry.id   AF-A0AB39VD59-F1
#
_cell.length_a   1.000
_cell.length_b   1.000
_cell.length_c   1.000
_cell.angle_alpha   90.00
_cell.angle_beta   90.00
_cell.angle_gamma   90.00
#
_symmetry.space_group_name_H-M   'P 1'
#
loop_
_entity.id
_entity.type
_entity.pdbx_description
1 polymer ?
#
loop_
_entity_poly.entity_id
_entity_poly.type
_entity_poly.pdbx_seq_one_letter_code
_entity_poly.pdbx_strand_id
1 'polypeptide(L)' 'MKKLIILVIPVSLLIMSCTELADMEARRQQRIEERGVECRYNKRGGVENCRYAN' A
#
# COMPACT_ATOMS: atom_id res chain seq x y z
N MET A 1 -23.68 1.56 -30.97
CA MET A 1 -23.18 2.64 -30.09
C MET A 1 -23.38 2.36 -28.60
N LYS A 2 -24.61 2.09 -28.10
CA LYS A 2 -24.86 1.80 -26.67
C LYS A 2 -24.05 0.62 -26.09
N LYS A 3 -23.79 -0.43 -26.87
CA LYS A 3 -23.00 -1.59 -26.46
C LYS A 3 -21.53 -1.27 -26.12
N LEU A 4 -20.95 -0.26 -26.77
CA LEU A 4 -19.57 0.18 -26.49
C LEU A 4 -19.50 0.95 -25.17
N ILE A 5 -20.51 1.78 -24.87
CA ILE A 5 -20.60 2.53 -23.60
C ILE A 5 -20.71 1.57 -22.41
N ILE A 6 -21.46 0.49 -22.55
CA ILE A 6 -21.62 -0.55 -21.50
C ILE A 6 -20.29 -1.25 -21.18
N LEU A 7 -19.36 -1.32 -22.12
CA LEU A 7 -18.05 -1.96 -21.92
C LEU A 7 -17.00 -0.98 -21.38
N VAL A 8 -17.04 0.28 -21.81
CA VAL A 8 -16.06 1.29 -21.41
C VAL A 8 -16.17 1.62 -19.91
N ILE A 9 -17.39 1.76 -19.39
CA ILE A 9 -17.64 2.13 -17.98
C ILE A 9 -17.05 1.12 -16.97
N PRO A 10 -17.35 -0.20 -17.04
CA PRO A 10 -16.80 -1.16 -16.09
C PRO A 10 -15.29 -1.32 -16.23
N VAL A 11 -14.75 -1.21 -17.46
CA VAL A 11 -13.30 -1.27 -17.69
C VAL A 11 -12.60 -0.08 -17.03
N SER A 12 -13.16 1.14 -17.14
CA SER A 12 -12.59 2.30 -16.44
C SER A 12 -12.64 2.16 -14.91
N LEU A 13 -13.72 1.61 -14.35
CA LEU A 13 -13.83 1.37 -12.91
C LEU A 13 -12.81 0.33 -12.42
N LEU A 14 -12.61 -0.74 -13.18
CA LEU A 14 -11.60 -1.76 -12.86
C LEU A 14 -10.19 -1.17 -12.88
N ILE A 15 -9.85 -0.38 -13.91
CA ILE A 15 -8.54 0.28 -14.02
C ILE A 15 -8.31 1.24 -12.84
N MET A 16 -9.31 2.06 -12.48
CA MET A 16 -9.21 2.97 -11.33
C MET A 16 -8.99 2.22 -10.02
N SER A 17 -9.74 1.14 -9.80
CA SER A 17 -9.58 0.32 -8.58
C SER A 17 -8.20 -0.35 -8.51
N CYS A 18 -7.64 -0.77 -9.64
CA CYS A 18 -6.29 -1.33 -9.69
C CYS A 18 -5.21 -0.27 -9.48
N THR A 19 -5.39 0.96 -10.00
CA THR A 19 -4.43 2.05 -9.78
C THR A 19 -4.41 2.54 -8.35
N GLU A 20 -5.55 2.66 -7.69
CA GLU A 20 -5.59 3.07 -6.28
C GLU A 20 -5.00 1.99 -5.37
N LEU A 21 -5.26 0.71 -5.66
CA LEU A 21 -4.67 -0.40 -4.90
C LEU A 21 -3.16 -0.48 -5.12
N ALA A 22 -2.69 -0.33 -6.36
CA ALA A 22 -1.27 -0.29 -6.68
C ALA A 22 -0.54 0.91 -6.03
N ASP A 23 -1.16 2.08 -6.00
CA ASP A 23 -0.60 3.25 -5.31
C ASP A 23 -0.56 3.07 -3.78
N MET A 24 -1.57 2.43 -3.19
CA MET A 24 -1.55 2.11 -1.76
C MET A 24 -0.47 1.09 -1.41
N GLU A 25 -0.31 0.05 -2.23
CA GLU A 25 0.75 -0.95 -2.07
C GLU A 25 2.13 -0.34 -2.28
N ALA A 26 2.31 0.49 -3.31
CA ALA A 26 3.56 1.21 -3.55
C ALA A 26 3.93 2.12 -2.38
N ARG A 27 2.97 2.87 -1.83
CA ARG A 27 3.20 3.71 -0.62
C ARG A 27 3.47 2.87 0.63
N ARG A 28 2.83 1.71 0.77
CA ARG A 28 3.12 0.78 1.86
C ARG A 28 4.55 0.25 1.75
N GLN A 29 4.93 -0.18 0.54
CA GLN A 29 6.26 -0.69 0.24
C GLN A 29 7.33 0.38 0.42
N GLN A 30 7.10 1.61 -0.04
CA GLN A 30 7.98 2.75 0.22
C GLN A 30 8.14 3.02 1.71
N ARG A 31 7.05 3.03 2.50
CA ARG A 31 7.15 3.20 3.96
C ARG A 31 7.91 2.08 4.66
N ILE A 32 7.83 0.86 4.12
CA ILE A 32 8.59 -0.29 4.59
C ILE A 32 10.08 -0.12 4.27
N GLU A 33 10.40 0.22 3.03
CA GLU A 33 11.78 0.44 2.58
C GLU A 33 12.45 1.63 3.28
N GLU A 34 11.73 2.74 3.45
CA GLU A 34 12.26 3.96 4.10
C GLU A 34 12.47 3.77 5.60
N ARG A 35 11.61 3.01 6.30
CA ARG A 35 11.76 2.80 7.74
C ARG A 35 12.68 1.64 8.07
N GLY A 36 12.85 0.67 7.17
CA GLY A 36 13.81 -0.44 7.23
C GLY A 36 13.60 -1.43 8.38
N VAL A 37 13.49 -0.95 9.61
CA VAL A 37 13.25 -1.72 10.83
C VAL A 37 12.51 -0.83 11.84
N GLU A 38 11.39 -1.31 12.36
CA GLU A 38 10.70 -0.67 13.49
C GLU A 38 11.16 -1.33 14.79
N CYS A 39 11.87 -0.58 15.63
CA CYS A 39 12.29 -1.02 16.96
C CYS A 39 11.41 -0.39 18.04
N ARG A 40 10.86 -1.23 18.91
CA ARG A 40 10.13 -0.83 20.11
C ARG A 40 11.09 -0.76 21.29
N TYR A 41 11.03 0.33 22.04
CA TYR A 41 11.87 0.58 23.20
C TYR A 41 11.05 0.57 24.49
N ASN A 42 11.61 0.02 25.57
CA ASN A 42 11.00 0.07 26.89
C ASN A 42 11.16 1.46 27.53
N LYS A 43 10.49 1.69 28.66
CA LYS A 43 10.55 2.96 29.41
C LYS A 43 11.94 3.32 29.95
N ARG A 44 12.91 2.39 29.91
CA ARG A 44 14.30 2.59 30.31
C ARG A 44 15.24 2.77 29.10
N GLY A 45 14.71 2.84 27.88
CA GLY A 45 15.48 3.02 26.64
C GLY A 45 16.08 1.73 26.04
N GLY A 46 15.80 0.56 26.61
CA GLY A 46 16.26 -0.72 26.06
C GLY A 46 15.36 -1.20 24.91
N VAL A 47 15.95 -1.79 23.88
CA VAL A 47 15.22 -2.40 22.75
C VAL A 47 14.45 -3.63 23.23
N GLU A 48 13.13 -3.64 23.08
CA GLU A 48 12.27 -4.78 23.38
C GLU A 48 12.13 -5.71 22.18
N ASN A 49 11.89 -5.15 20.99
CA ASN A 49 11.71 -5.92 19.78
C ASN A 49 11.99 -5.04 18.56
N CYS A 50 12.73 -5.56 17.59
CA CYS A 50 12.91 -4.95 16.28
C CYS A 50 12.32 -5.89 15.25
N ARG A 51 11.45 -5.36 14.40
CA ARG A 51 10.91 -6.11 13.26
C ARG A 51 11.12 -5.33 11.98
N TYR A 52 11.33 -6.05 10.89
CA TYR A 52 11.14 -5.48 9.57
C TYR A 52 9.69 -5.03 9.47
N ALA A 53 9.49 -3.77 9.09
CA ALA A 53 8.16 -3.31 8.71
C ALA A 53 7.75 -4.18 7.50
N ASN A 54 6.62 -4.89 7.58
CA ASN A 54 6.09 -5.73 6.49
C ASN A 54 4.61 -5.39 6.28
#